data_AF-A0A1G8VLD7-F1
#
_entry.id   AF-A0A1G8VLD7-F1
#
_cell.length_a   1.000
_cell.length_b   1.000
_cell.length_c   1.000
_cell.angle_alpha   90.00
_cell.angle_beta   90.00
_cell.angle_gamma   90.00
#
_symmetry.space_group_name_H-M   'P 1'
#
loop_
_entity.id
_entity.type
_entity.pdbx_description
1 polymer ?
#
loop_
_entity_poly.entity_id
_entity_poly.type
_entity_poly.pdbx_seq_one_letter_code
_entity_poly.pdbx_strand_id
1 'polypeptide(L)'
;MLAENIKLTGNQPKEHSIVLDLIILDCISKINKERSLAAIYHLLTGKRSSQTLQDAHIYHLTGYFGICKGMEKAAFDQLIQSVIDRRFAKPEGDDAELTGRGIDFLTGSDSSSDLAHFNGLAYDRAASLFYDRLSLFIQTATNLESGNHNFIPVTENTDTLRWMKRFYNANKHQLRNLLDGLYQELLIYLHQLPDEQASVFVKRLSGYSRFGLSKAQLAITYGYEKQDFNVIYLLLLHRLLNYVLYDNEPTPTLALFTKDIVKEVFLTDSARKTNQLLNSGRSIEQIGRIRMLKESTIHDHLIEIAYAHPHFPLDRYVPQQAIKEIARTVDRLQTRKLKIIKQALDNRYSYLQIRLVLAIHKSGWQKGENI
;
A
#
# COMPACT_ATOMS: atom_id res chain seq x y z
N MET A 1 29.74 0.87 -10.18
CA MET A 1 28.91 0.68 -11.39
C MET A 1 27.52 1.30 -11.30
N LEU A 2 26.51 0.76 -10.58
CA LEU A 2 25.14 1.37 -10.55
C LEU A 2 25.13 2.86 -10.15
N ALA A 3 25.91 3.23 -9.13
CA ALA A 3 25.98 4.63 -8.68
C ALA A 3 26.89 5.54 -9.53
N GLU A 4 27.77 4.96 -10.34
CA GLU A 4 28.69 5.72 -11.22
C GLU A 4 28.01 6.11 -12.53
N ASN A 5 26.93 5.40 -12.90
CA ASN A 5 26.14 5.64 -14.10
C ASN A 5 25.02 6.67 -13.91
N ILE A 6 24.74 7.12 -12.69
CA ILE A 6 23.67 8.10 -12.39
C ILE A 6 24.31 9.46 -12.11
N LYS A 7 23.96 10.49 -12.90
CA LYS A 7 24.46 11.85 -12.71
C LYS A 7 23.96 12.42 -11.39
N LEU A 8 24.89 12.90 -10.56
CA LEU A 8 24.59 13.51 -9.27
C LEU A 8 24.43 15.01 -9.45
N THR A 9 23.19 15.51 -9.40
CA THR A 9 22.93 16.93 -9.16
C THR A 9 22.44 17.09 -7.73
N GLY A 10 23.27 17.66 -6.86
CA GLY A 10 22.83 18.13 -5.55
C GLY A 10 22.16 19.48 -5.71
N ASN A 11 21.03 19.70 -5.03
CA ASN A 11 20.54 21.05 -4.78
C ASN A 11 19.65 21.14 -3.54
N GLN A 12 19.69 22.35 -2.96
CA GLN A 12 18.86 23.05 -1.96
C GLN A 12 17.71 22.28 -1.25
N PRO A 13 17.46 22.56 0.05
CA PRO A 13 16.36 21.95 0.80
C PRO A 13 15.03 22.15 0.08
N LYS A 14 14.26 21.07 -0.12
CA LYS A 14 12.93 21.16 -0.71
C LYS A 14 11.95 21.56 0.37
N GLU A 15 11.29 22.71 0.20
CA GLU A 15 10.11 23.07 0.98
C GLU A 15 9.00 22.04 0.69
N HIS A 16 8.45 21.44 1.76
CA HIS A 16 7.19 20.69 1.84
C HIS A 16 6.87 19.71 0.69
N SER A 17 6.84 18.39 0.96
CA SER A 17 6.54 17.40 -0.08
C SER A 17 5.15 17.58 -0.69
N ILE A 18 5.16 17.87 -1.99
CA ILE A 18 4.00 17.86 -2.89
C ILE A 18 3.24 16.52 -2.81
N VAL A 19 3.93 15.40 -2.56
CA VAL A 19 3.31 14.07 -2.58
C VAL A 19 2.34 13.86 -1.41
N LEU A 20 2.72 14.25 -0.19
CA LEU A 20 1.82 14.11 0.96
C LEU A 20 0.59 15.01 0.84
N ASP A 21 0.75 16.22 0.31
CA ASP A 21 -0.37 17.11 0.00
C ASP A 21 -1.33 16.47 -0.99
N LEU A 22 -0.82 15.95 -2.10
CA LEU A 22 -1.61 15.27 -3.12
C LEU A 22 -2.37 14.06 -2.54
N ILE A 23 -1.72 13.26 -1.68
CA ILE A 23 -2.36 12.14 -0.99
C ILE A 23 -3.52 12.62 -0.11
N ILE A 24 -3.31 13.68 0.68
CA ILE A 24 -4.35 14.24 1.54
C ILE A 24 -5.52 14.77 0.72
N LEU A 25 -5.24 15.51 -0.35
CA LEU A 25 -6.27 16.06 -1.23
C LEU A 25 -7.07 14.94 -1.91
N ASP A 26 -6.40 13.89 -2.39
CA ASP A 26 -7.08 12.73 -2.98
C ASP A 26 -7.94 11.98 -1.95
N CYS A 27 -7.45 11.84 -0.70
CA CYS A 27 -8.24 11.28 0.40
C CYS A 27 -9.50 12.10 0.69
N ILE A 28 -9.37 13.43 0.79
CA ILE A 28 -10.49 14.35 1.03
C ILE A 28 -11.51 14.25 -0.11
N SER A 29 -11.02 14.30 -1.36
CA SER A 29 -11.83 14.17 -2.57
C SER A 29 -12.65 12.88 -2.60
N LYS A 30 -11.99 11.73 -2.43
CA LYS A 30 -12.63 10.40 -2.51
C LYS A 30 -13.57 10.08 -1.36
N ILE A 31 -13.28 10.58 -0.15
CA ILE A 31 -14.18 10.42 1.01
C ILE A 31 -15.41 11.32 0.88
N ASN A 32 -15.29 12.48 0.23
CA ASN A 32 -16.39 13.38 -0.09
C ASN A 32 -17.34 13.64 1.09
N LYS A 33 -16.79 14.10 2.24
CA LYS A 33 -17.55 14.44 3.46
C LYS A 33 -18.30 13.27 4.10
N GLU A 34 -17.94 12.03 3.75
CA GLU A 34 -18.55 10.85 4.35
C GLU A 34 -17.89 10.38 5.64
N ARG A 35 -16.65 10.82 5.89
CA ARG A 35 -15.85 10.54 7.08
C ARG A 35 -15.08 11.78 7.49
N SER A 36 -14.75 11.86 8.78
CA SER A 36 -13.91 12.93 9.32
C SER A 36 -12.44 12.78 8.91
N LEU A 37 -11.66 13.85 9.07
CA LEU A 37 -10.21 13.84 8.84
C LEU A 37 -9.47 12.81 9.71
N ALA A 38 -10.04 12.45 10.88
CA ALA A 38 -9.50 11.39 11.72
C ALA A 38 -9.52 10.02 11.03
N ALA A 39 -10.48 9.76 10.13
CA ALA A 39 -10.51 8.54 9.33
C ALA A 39 -9.34 8.49 8.34
N ILE A 40 -9.00 9.63 7.72
CA ILE A 40 -7.81 9.76 6.85
C ILE A 40 -6.54 9.46 7.64
N TYR A 41 -6.38 10.07 8.82
CA TYR A 41 -5.24 9.78 9.69
C TYR A 41 -5.12 8.28 10.01
N HIS A 42 -6.23 7.63 10.39
CA HIS A 42 -6.24 6.20 10.70
C HIS A 42 -5.96 5.32 9.49
N LEU A 43 -6.39 5.72 8.29
CA LEU A 43 -6.09 5.05 7.05
C LEU A 43 -4.59 5.13 6.73
N LEU A 44 -4.03 6.34 6.70
CA LEU A 44 -2.62 6.58 6.34
C LEU A 44 -1.65 5.93 7.35
N THR A 45 -2.01 5.91 8.63
CA THR A 45 -1.21 5.24 9.67
C THR A 45 -1.42 3.72 9.70
N GLY A 46 -2.38 3.18 8.94
CA GLY A 46 -2.60 1.74 8.79
C GLY A 46 -3.33 1.11 9.97
N LYS A 47 -4.21 1.85 10.67
CA LYS A 47 -5.03 1.30 11.75
C LYS A 47 -5.91 0.18 11.21
N ARG A 48 -5.60 -1.08 11.56
CA ARG A 48 -6.33 -2.27 11.11
C ARG A 48 -7.63 -2.51 11.88
N SER A 49 -8.48 -1.48 11.97
CA SER A 49 -9.87 -1.66 12.42
C SER A 49 -10.74 -2.05 11.24
N SER A 50 -11.81 -2.80 11.50
CA SER A 50 -12.77 -3.22 10.46
C SER A 50 -13.37 -2.04 9.70
N GLN A 51 -13.57 -0.91 10.38
CA GLN A 51 -14.04 0.32 9.76
C GLN A 51 -12.99 0.94 8.84
N THR A 52 -11.74 1.07 9.29
CA THR A 52 -10.65 1.65 8.48
C THR A 52 -10.39 0.83 7.21
N LEU A 53 -10.31 -0.50 7.33
CA LEU A 53 -10.12 -1.39 6.19
C LEU A 53 -11.30 -1.29 5.23
N GLN A 54 -12.52 -1.26 5.76
CA GLN A 54 -13.70 -1.09 4.93
C GLN A 54 -13.71 0.26 4.20
N ASP A 55 -13.41 1.36 4.89
CA ASP A 55 -13.34 2.69 4.30
C ASP A 55 -12.25 2.75 3.22
N ALA A 56 -11.10 2.10 3.44
CA ALA A 56 -10.04 1.99 2.43
C ALA A 56 -10.57 1.40 1.10
N HIS A 57 -11.36 0.33 1.17
CA HIS A 57 -11.94 -0.29 -0.01
C HIS A 57 -13.10 0.52 -0.60
N ILE A 58 -14.02 0.99 0.24
CA ILE A 58 -15.23 1.71 -0.19
C ILE A 58 -14.90 3.00 -0.94
N TYR A 59 -13.87 3.72 -0.49
CA TYR A 59 -13.48 5.00 -1.06
C TYR A 59 -12.27 4.88 -2.01
N HIS A 60 -11.87 3.66 -2.41
CA HIS A 60 -10.72 3.45 -3.31
C HIS A 60 -9.41 4.06 -2.81
N LEU A 61 -9.17 3.94 -1.49
CA LEU A 61 -8.00 4.42 -0.77
C LEU A 61 -7.08 3.29 -0.29
N THR A 62 -7.27 2.07 -0.81
CA THR A 62 -6.39 0.91 -0.51
C THR A 62 -4.93 1.19 -0.84
N GLY A 63 -4.67 2.03 -1.84
CA GLY A 63 -3.32 2.46 -2.21
C GLY A 63 -2.61 3.23 -1.08
N TYR A 64 -3.32 4.01 -0.27
CA TYR A 64 -2.71 4.81 0.79
C TYR A 64 -2.76 4.18 2.17
N PHE A 65 -3.34 2.99 2.30
CA PHE A 65 -3.42 2.33 3.59
C PHE A 65 -2.02 2.07 4.16
N GLY A 66 -1.72 2.62 5.34
CA GLY A 66 -0.47 2.36 6.05
C GLY A 66 0.79 2.97 5.43
N ILE A 67 0.70 3.91 4.51
CA ILE A 67 1.89 4.51 3.89
C ILE A 67 2.62 5.49 4.83
N CYS A 68 1.95 5.99 5.87
CA CYS A 68 2.47 6.91 6.89
C CYS A 68 2.54 6.24 8.27
N LYS A 69 2.97 4.98 8.35
CA LYS A 69 3.14 4.27 9.64
C LYS A 69 4.00 5.07 10.62
N GLY A 70 3.50 5.21 11.84
CA GLY A 70 4.19 5.92 12.92
C GLY A 70 4.15 7.45 12.80
N MET A 71 3.41 8.01 11.84
CA MET A 71 3.11 9.44 11.80
C MET A 71 2.36 9.84 13.08
N GLU A 72 2.84 10.89 13.73
CA GLU A 72 2.20 11.44 14.92
C GLU A 72 0.98 12.26 14.53
N LYS A 73 -0.03 12.26 15.41
CA LYS A 73 -1.28 12.99 15.18
C LYS A 73 -1.05 14.50 14.99
N ALA A 74 -0.13 15.10 15.75
CA ALA A 74 0.22 16.51 15.64
C ALA A 74 0.82 16.86 14.26
N ALA A 75 1.68 16.01 13.71
CA ALA A 75 2.25 16.21 12.38
C ALA A 75 1.18 16.10 11.28
N PHE A 76 0.25 15.14 11.42
CA PHE A 76 -0.90 15.06 10.52
C PHE A 76 -1.78 16.31 10.59
N ASP A 77 -2.06 16.82 11.79
CA ASP A 77 -2.89 18.03 11.95
C ASP A 77 -2.18 19.27 11.37
N GLN A 78 -0.85 19.36 11.48
CA GLN A 78 -0.05 20.40 10.81
C GLN A 78 -0.14 20.30 9.28
N LEU A 79 -0.10 19.09 8.73
CA LEU A 79 -0.27 18.85 7.28
C LEU A 79 -1.66 19.31 6.80
N ILE A 80 -2.72 18.95 7.54
CA ILE A 80 -4.08 19.43 7.26
C ILE A 80 -4.14 20.97 7.31
N GLN A 81 -3.58 21.58 8.35
CA GLN A 81 -3.59 23.04 8.51
C GLN A 81 -2.86 23.72 7.34
N SER A 82 -1.70 23.20 6.94
CA SER A 82 -0.93 23.67 5.77
C SER A 82 -1.74 23.62 4.47
N VAL A 83 -2.51 22.55 4.25
CA VAL A 83 -3.40 22.40 3.07
C VAL A 83 -4.56 23.40 3.11
N ILE A 84 -5.11 23.68 4.30
CA ILE A 84 -6.18 24.66 4.51
C ILE A 84 -5.66 26.10 4.32
N ASP A 85 -4.51 26.44 4.90
CA ASP A 85 -3.91 27.78 4.83
C ASP A 85 -3.55 28.17 3.39
N ARG A 86 -3.10 27.19 2.59
CA ARG A 86 -2.86 27.35 1.15
C ARG A 86 -4.14 27.43 0.31
N ARG A 87 -5.30 27.28 0.95
CA ARG A 87 -6.65 27.27 0.35
C ARG A 87 -6.85 26.12 -0.65
N PHE A 88 -6.20 24.98 -0.46
CA PHE A 88 -6.49 23.79 -1.26
C PHE A 88 -7.72 23.04 -0.71
N ALA A 89 -7.94 23.09 0.59
CA ALA A 89 -9.17 22.62 1.22
C ALA A 89 -9.76 23.70 2.13
N LYS A 90 -11.05 23.58 2.43
CA LYS A 90 -11.74 24.34 3.47
C LYS A 90 -12.29 23.38 4.54
N PRO A 91 -12.24 23.75 5.82
CA PRO A 91 -12.81 22.93 6.89
C PRO A 91 -14.34 22.94 6.82
N GLU A 92 -14.95 21.79 7.10
CA GLU A 92 -16.41 21.60 7.17
C GLU A 92 -16.72 20.69 8.37
N GLY A 93 -16.94 21.28 9.54
CA GLY A 93 -17.09 20.52 10.79
C GLY A 93 -15.84 19.68 11.13
N ASP A 94 -16.00 18.36 11.23
CA ASP A 94 -14.89 17.41 11.49
C ASP A 94 -14.23 16.88 10.19
N ASP A 95 -14.69 17.34 9.02
CA ASP A 95 -14.17 16.99 7.70
C ASP A 95 -13.61 18.22 6.95
N ALA A 96 -13.29 18.02 5.67
CA ALA A 96 -12.87 19.09 4.78
C ALA A 96 -13.43 18.86 3.38
N GLU A 97 -13.51 19.94 2.61
CA GLU A 97 -13.90 19.93 1.21
C GLU A 97 -12.83 20.62 0.37
N LEU A 98 -12.52 20.05 -0.81
CA LEU A 98 -11.57 20.68 -1.72
C LEU A 98 -12.12 21.99 -2.26
N THR A 99 -11.26 22.99 -2.39
CA THR A 99 -11.57 24.20 -3.17
C THR A 99 -11.28 23.94 -4.66
N GLY A 100 -11.72 24.83 -5.55
CA GLY A 100 -11.32 24.77 -6.96
C GLY A 100 -9.81 24.73 -7.14
N ARG A 101 -9.07 25.53 -6.35
CA ARG A 101 -7.60 25.53 -6.34
C ARG A 101 -7.01 24.18 -5.92
N GLY A 102 -7.61 23.52 -4.93
CA GLY A 102 -7.16 22.19 -4.49
C GLY A 102 -7.40 21.12 -5.53
N ILE A 103 -8.53 21.20 -6.25
CA ILE A 103 -8.82 20.33 -7.39
C ILE A 103 -7.79 20.55 -8.49
N ASP A 104 -7.56 21.81 -8.90
CA ASP A 104 -6.58 22.15 -9.94
C ASP A 104 -5.16 21.68 -9.57
N PHE A 105 -4.78 21.80 -8.29
CA PHE A 105 -3.49 21.30 -7.80
C PHE A 105 -3.41 19.77 -7.84
N LEU A 106 -4.49 19.09 -7.45
CA LEU A 106 -4.57 17.63 -7.46
C LEU A 106 -4.52 17.06 -8.89
N THR A 107 -5.20 17.69 -9.85
CA THR A 107 -5.29 17.20 -11.24
C THR A 107 -4.17 17.72 -12.14
N GLY A 108 -3.62 18.90 -11.84
CA GLY A 108 -2.63 19.59 -12.70
C GLY A 108 -1.17 19.31 -12.35
N SER A 109 -0.89 18.58 -11.26
CA SER A 109 0.49 18.20 -10.90
C SER A 109 0.95 16.98 -11.69
N ASP A 110 2.14 17.02 -12.30
CA ASP A 110 2.77 15.82 -12.91
C ASP A 110 2.90 14.67 -11.89
N SER A 111 3.09 15.00 -10.60
CA SER A 111 3.17 14.06 -9.49
C SER A 111 1.82 13.44 -9.10
N SER A 112 0.71 13.86 -9.70
CA SER A 112 -0.59 13.18 -9.52
C SER A 112 -0.56 11.77 -10.10
N SER A 113 0.20 11.54 -11.18
CA SER A 113 0.40 10.23 -11.78
C SER A 113 1.11 9.25 -10.84
N ASP A 114 2.02 9.74 -9.99
CA ASP A 114 2.73 8.94 -9.01
C ASP A 114 1.79 8.33 -7.96
N LEU A 115 0.62 8.96 -7.72
CA LEU A 115 -0.36 8.46 -6.76
C LEU A 115 -0.88 7.06 -7.11
N ALA A 116 -1.02 6.77 -8.40
CA ALA A 116 -1.50 5.49 -8.90
C ALA A 116 -0.56 4.32 -8.59
N HIS A 117 0.72 4.61 -8.31
CA HIS A 117 1.69 3.56 -7.98
C HIS A 117 1.62 3.11 -6.53
N PHE A 118 0.91 3.82 -5.65
CA PHE A 118 0.75 3.39 -4.26
C PHE A 118 -0.16 2.17 -4.15
N ASN A 119 0.36 1.14 -3.47
CA ASN A 119 -0.33 -0.12 -3.23
C ASN A 119 -0.25 -0.50 -1.74
N GLY A 120 -0.47 0.48 -0.85
CA GLY A 120 -0.24 0.39 0.60
C GLY A 120 -0.83 -0.84 1.27
N LEU A 121 -2.12 -1.12 1.07
CA LEU A 121 -2.74 -2.31 1.66
C LEU A 121 -2.12 -3.62 1.12
N ALA A 122 -1.93 -3.70 -0.18
CA ALA A 122 -1.42 -4.90 -0.87
C ALA A 122 0.07 -5.13 -0.62
N TYR A 123 0.85 -4.07 -0.42
CA TYR A 123 2.30 -4.12 -0.25
C TYR A 123 2.78 -3.89 1.18
N ASP A 124 1.84 -3.76 2.14
CA ASP A 124 2.07 -3.35 3.52
C ASP A 124 3.30 -4.00 4.20
N ARG A 125 3.38 -5.33 4.14
CA ARG A 125 4.55 -6.12 4.58
C ARG A 125 5.45 -6.54 3.42
N ALA A 126 4.88 -6.58 2.21
CA ALA A 126 5.55 -7.10 1.04
C ALA A 126 6.72 -6.22 0.61
N ALA A 127 6.53 -4.90 0.57
CA ALA A 127 7.54 -3.94 0.14
C ALA A 127 8.80 -4.03 1.00
N SER A 128 8.66 -4.07 2.33
CA SER A 128 9.80 -4.18 3.23
C SER A 128 10.50 -5.53 3.10
N LEU A 129 9.75 -6.63 3.04
CA LEU A 129 10.34 -7.98 2.93
C LEU A 129 11.06 -8.17 1.59
N PHE A 130 10.46 -7.70 0.51
CA PHE A 130 11.06 -7.71 -0.83
C PHE A 130 12.39 -6.95 -0.84
N TYR A 131 12.39 -5.71 -0.31
CA TYR A 131 13.60 -4.91 -0.23
C TYR A 131 14.67 -5.56 0.65
N ASP A 132 14.30 -6.12 1.81
CA ASP A 132 15.23 -6.80 2.72
C ASP A 132 15.92 -7.98 2.03
N ARG A 133 15.15 -8.81 1.28
CA ARG A 133 15.69 -9.94 0.52
C ARG A 133 16.62 -9.46 -0.61
N LEU A 134 16.18 -8.48 -1.39
CA LEU A 134 16.94 -7.90 -2.49
C LEU A 134 18.27 -7.30 -2.00
N SER A 135 18.21 -6.43 -1.00
CA SER A 135 19.38 -5.74 -0.45
C SER A 135 20.37 -6.73 0.17
N LEU A 136 19.89 -7.75 0.88
CA LEU A 136 20.77 -8.77 1.47
C LEU A 136 21.42 -9.65 0.41
N PHE A 137 20.69 -9.99 -0.67
CA PHE A 137 21.27 -10.72 -1.80
C PHE A 137 22.37 -9.90 -2.48
N ILE A 138 22.11 -8.62 -2.81
CA ILE A 138 23.10 -7.73 -3.44
C ILE A 138 24.36 -7.65 -2.57
N GLN A 139 24.20 -7.43 -1.27
CA GLN A 139 25.33 -7.39 -0.35
C GLN A 139 26.10 -8.72 -0.34
N THR A 140 25.39 -9.84 -0.24
CA THR A 140 26.00 -11.17 -0.15
C THR A 140 26.73 -11.54 -1.43
N ALA A 141 26.07 -11.42 -2.58
CA ALA A 141 26.63 -11.76 -3.88
C ALA A 141 27.87 -10.92 -4.19
N THR A 142 27.80 -9.60 -4.01
CA THR A 142 28.95 -8.72 -4.30
C THR A 142 30.15 -8.99 -3.39
N ASN A 143 29.93 -9.30 -2.10
CA ASN A 143 31.02 -9.67 -1.19
C ASN A 143 31.68 -11.00 -1.58
N LEU A 144 30.88 -12.03 -1.84
CA LEU A 144 31.38 -13.36 -2.22
C LEU A 144 32.13 -13.34 -3.56
N GLU A 145 31.59 -12.66 -4.58
CA GLU A 145 32.24 -12.49 -5.88
C GLU A 145 33.55 -11.66 -5.78
N SER A 146 33.71 -10.86 -4.72
CA SER A 146 34.94 -10.12 -4.43
C SER A 146 35.90 -10.86 -3.49
N GLY A 147 35.61 -12.13 -3.16
CA GLY A 147 36.42 -12.95 -2.24
C GLY A 147 36.26 -12.59 -0.76
N ASN A 148 35.32 -11.71 -0.39
CA ASN A 148 35.06 -11.37 1.00
C ASN A 148 33.96 -12.28 1.59
N HIS A 149 34.38 -13.24 2.41
CA HIS A 149 33.46 -14.15 3.10
C HIS A 149 33.05 -13.68 4.50
N ASN A 150 33.67 -12.61 5.01
CA ASN A 150 33.45 -12.10 6.35
C ASN A 150 32.85 -10.69 6.29
N PHE A 151 31.52 -10.62 6.33
CA PHE A 151 30.79 -9.36 6.34
C PHE A 151 29.58 -9.42 7.28
N ILE A 152 29.18 -8.25 7.80
CA ILE A 152 28.00 -8.12 8.64
C ILE A 152 26.78 -7.92 7.73
N PRO A 153 25.73 -8.76 7.84
CA PRO A 153 24.50 -8.60 7.06
C PRO A 153 23.85 -7.23 7.26
N VAL A 154 23.30 -6.66 6.18
CA VAL A 154 22.59 -5.37 6.17
C VAL A 154 21.27 -5.37 6.94
N THR A 155 20.78 -6.55 7.33
CA THR A 155 19.53 -6.75 8.07
C THR A 155 19.74 -7.70 9.24
N GLU A 156 19.07 -7.41 10.35
CA GLU A 156 19.00 -8.26 11.54
C GLU A 156 17.78 -9.20 11.50
N ASN A 157 16.92 -9.08 10.48
CA ASN A 157 15.71 -9.89 10.35
C ASN A 157 16.07 -11.38 10.17
N THR A 158 15.78 -12.17 11.20
CA THR A 158 16.14 -13.60 11.25
C THR A 158 15.46 -14.41 10.13
N ASP A 159 14.24 -14.06 9.73
CA ASP A 159 13.55 -14.76 8.64
C ASP A 159 14.14 -14.43 7.28
N THR A 160 14.55 -13.17 7.06
CA THR A 160 15.29 -12.78 5.85
C THR A 160 16.66 -13.48 5.78
N LEU A 161 17.39 -13.54 6.89
CA LEU A 161 18.68 -14.26 6.96
C LEU A 161 18.51 -15.75 6.66
N ARG A 162 17.48 -16.38 7.23
CA ARG A 162 17.17 -17.80 6.98
C ARG A 162 16.77 -18.04 5.53
N TRP A 163 15.95 -17.15 4.96
CA TRP A 163 15.60 -17.17 3.55
C TRP A 163 16.85 -17.07 2.66
N MET A 164 17.74 -16.13 2.95
CA MET A 164 18.95 -15.91 2.16
C MET A 164 19.89 -17.11 2.19
N LYS A 165 20.09 -17.75 3.35
CA LYS A 165 20.89 -18.99 3.45
C LYS A 165 20.33 -20.10 2.57
N ARG A 166 19.01 -20.32 2.59
CA ARG A 166 18.36 -21.31 1.71
C ARG A 166 18.49 -20.93 0.24
N PHE A 167 18.24 -19.66 -0.08
CA PHE A 167 18.35 -19.13 -1.44
C PHE A 167 19.77 -19.30 -1.99
N TYR A 168 20.78 -18.93 -1.21
CA TYR A 168 22.18 -19.10 -1.57
C TYR A 168 22.54 -20.57 -1.79
N ASN A 169 22.18 -21.47 -0.87
CA ASN A 169 22.50 -22.89 -1.02
C ASN A 169 21.91 -23.51 -2.30
N ALA A 170 20.71 -23.08 -2.70
CA ALA A 170 20.06 -23.53 -3.93
C ALA A 170 20.68 -22.91 -5.21
N ASN A 171 21.29 -21.74 -5.12
CA ASN A 171 21.71 -20.94 -6.28
C ASN A 171 23.21 -20.63 -6.36
N LYS A 172 24.03 -21.13 -5.42
CA LYS A 172 25.46 -20.77 -5.29
C LYS A 172 26.27 -21.00 -6.58
N HIS A 173 25.90 -21.98 -7.40
CA HIS A 173 26.59 -22.29 -8.66
C HIS A 173 26.32 -21.28 -9.78
N GLN A 174 25.28 -20.46 -9.64
CA GLN A 174 24.86 -19.46 -10.62
C GLN A 174 24.83 -18.04 -10.03
N LEU A 175 25.53 -17.83 -8.92
CA LEU A 175 25.52 -16.56 -8.17
C LEU A 175 25.90 -15.37 -9.07
N ARG A 176 26.97 -15.52 -9.85
CA ARG A 176 27.42 -14.52 -10.83
C ARG A 176 26.34 -14.19 -11.86
N ASN A 177 25.74 -15.22 -12.48
CA ASN A 177 24.69 -15.03 -13.49
C ASN A 177 23.47 -14.31 -12.91
N LEU A 178 23.08 -14.64 -11.67
CA LEU A 178 22.01 -13.93 -10.98
C LEU A 178 22.39 -12.48 -10.66
N LEU A 179 23.64 -12.22 -10.27
CA LEU A 179 24.09 -10.85 -10.01
C LEU A 179 24.11 -10.00 -11.29
N ASP A 180 24.60 -10.56 -12.40
CA ASP A 180 24.64 -9.88 -13.69
C ASP A 180 23.21 -9.65 -14.25
N GLY A 181 22.33 -10.65 -14.15
CA GLY A 181 20.92 -10.51 -14.54
C GLY A 181 20.19 -9.45 -13.70
N LEU A 182 20.39 -9.48 -12.38
CA LEU A 182 19.83 -8.47 -11.47
C LEU A 182 20.33 -7.06 -11.80
N TYR A 183 21.61 -6.92 -12.15
CA TYR A 183 22.18 -5.62 -12.54
C TYR A 183 21.49 -5.08 -13.79
N GLN A 184 21.28 -5.90 -14.83
CA GLN A 184 20.62 -5.46 -16.06
C GLN A 184 19.17 -5.06 -15.81
N GLU A 185 18.41 -5.89 -15.09
CA GLU A 185 16.99 -5.61 -14.79
C GLU A 185 16.83 -4.33 -13.95
N LEU A 186 17.68 -4.13 -12.93
CA LEU A 186 17.66 -2.91 -12.13
C LEU A 186 18.12 -1.69 -12.92
N LEU A 187 19.10 -1.83 -13.82
CA LEU A 187 19.59 -0.71 -14.63
C LEU A 187 18.48 -0.20 -15.57
N ILE A 188 17.74 -1.10 -16.22
CA ILE A 188 16.59 -0.74 -17.06
C ILE A 188 15.55 0.01 -16.23
N TYR A 189 15.15 -0.54 -15.09
CA TYR A 189 14.16 0.10 -14.20
C TYR A 189 14.63 1.47 -13.71
N LEU A 190 15.87 1.59 -13.25
CA LEU A 190 16.38 2.83 -12.66
C LEU A 190 16.48 3.97 -13.69
N HIS A 191 16.70 3.68 -14.98
CA HIS A 191 16.66 4.69 -16.05
C HIS A 191 15.25 5.23 -16.33
N GLN A 192 14.20 4.56 -15.86
CA GLN A 192 12.82 5.06 -15.95
C GLN A 192 12.46 6.01 -14.80
N LEU A 193 13.35 6.17 -13.82
CA LEU A 193 13.15 7.04 -12.67
C LEU A 193 13.89 8.38 -12.85
N PRO A 194 13.40 9.46 -12.20
CA PRO A 194 14.21 10.67 -12.04
C PRO A 194 15.55 10.36 -11.36
N ASP A 195 16.63 11.02 -11.80
CA ASP A 195 18.01 10.80 -11.33
C ASP A 195 18.15 10.82 -9.80
N GLU A 196 17.43 11.72 -9.14
CA GLU A 196 17.42 11.83 -7.68
C GLU A 196 16.81 10.58 -7.01
N GLN A 197 15.69 10.09 -7.54
CA GLN A 197 15.00 8.89 -7.04
C GLN A 197 15.84 7.63 -7.27
N ALA A 198 16.43 7.51 -8.46
CA ALA A 198 17.37 6.44 -8.78
C ALA A 198 18.58 6.47 -7.83
N SER A 199 19.12 7.66 -7.56
CA SER A 199 20.23 7.85 -6.63
C SER A 199 19.85 7.48 -5.19
N VAL A 200 18.67 7.86 -4.71
CA VAL A 200 18.16 7.49 -3.38
C VAL A 200 18.12 5.96 -3.24
N PHE A 201 17.58 5.26 -4.24
CA PHE A 201 17.50 3.80 -4.22
C PHE A 201 18.90 3.16 -4.18
N VAL A 202 19.78 3.55 -5.12
CA VAL A 202 21.12 2.97 -5.23
C VAL A 202 21.99 3.26 -4.00
N LYS A 203 21.93 4.48 -3.45
CA LYS A 203 22.71 4.83 -2.25
C LYS A 203 22.23 4.12 -0.98
N ARG A 204 21.03 3.55 -0.98
CA ARG A 204 20.54 2.72 0.13
C ARG A 204 21.13 1.30 0.10
N LEU A 205 21.58 0.81 -1.06
CA LEU A 205 22.12 -0.54 -1.21
C LEU A 205 23.52 -0.66 -0.57
N SER A 206 23.74 -1.76 0.14
CA SER A 206 25.05 -2.16 0.64
C SER A 206 25.65 -3.24 -0.26
N GLY A 207 26.95 -3.17 -0.50
CA GLY A 207 27.69 -4.12 -1.33
C GLY A 207 29.10 -4.37 -0.79
N TYR A 208 29.96 -5.01 -1.59
CA TYR A 208 31.38 -5.10 -1.28
C TYR A 208 32.00 -3.69 -1.15
N SER A 209 32.75 -3.47 -0.07
CA SER A 209 33.45 -2.22 0.24
C SER A 209 32.57 -0.95 0.25
N ARG A 210 31.25 -1.09 0.35
CA ARG A 210 30.33 0.04 0.37
C ARG A 210 29.13 -0.21 1.27
N PHE A 211 28.94 0.67 2.25
CA PHE A 211 27.78 0.67 3.14
C PHE A 211 26.71 1.60 2.58
N GLY A 212 25.49 1.09 2.45
CA GLY A 212 24.33 1.90 2.07
C GLY A 212 23.99 2.91 3.16
N LEU A 213 23.59 4.12 2.75
CA LEU A 213 23.15 5.18 3.64
C LEU A 213 21.84 4.83 4.31
N SER A 214 21.60 5.29 5.55
CA SER A 214 20.31 5.14 6.22
C SER A 214 19.24 6.06 5.62
N LYS A 215 17.96 5.78 5.89
CA LYS A 215 16.86 6.68 5.48
C LYS A 215 17.04 8.10 6.03
N ALA A 216 17.52 8.24 7.27
CA ALA A 216 17.79 9.53 7.89
C ALA A 216 18.94 10.27 7.19
N GLN A 217 20.03 9.57 6.85
CA GLN A 217 21.13 10.15 6.11
C GLN A 217 20.69 10.60 4.71
N LEU A 218 19.89 9.80 4.02
CA LEU A 218 19.34 10.15 2.70
C LEU A 218 18.39 11.35 2.80
N ALA A 219 17.48 11.37 3.78
CA ALA A 219 16.59 12.52 4.00
C ALA A 219 17.39 13.82 4.18
N ILE A 220 18.43 13.81 5.01
CA ILE A 220 19.33 14.97 5.18
C ILE A 220 20.06 15.31 3.88
N THR A 221 20.61 14.31 3.18
CA THR A 221 21.40 14.49 1.95
C THR A 221 20.59 15.16 0.84
N TYR A 222 19.31 14.82 0.73
CA TYR A 222 18.40 15.32 -0.31
C TYR A 222 17.46 16.42 0.18
N GLY A 223 17.63 16.90 1.42
CA GLY A 223 16.87 18.02 1.96
C GLY A 223 15.38 17.72 2.17
N TYR A 224 15.03 16.47 2.50
CA TYR A 224 13.67 16.06 2.80
C TYR A 224 13.37 16.07 4.30
N GLU A 225 12.14 16.42 4.65
CA GLU A 225 11.60 16.11 5.97
C GLU A 225 11.49 14.59 6.15
N LYS A 226 11.55 14.13 7.41
CA LYS A 226 11.61 12.70 7.71
C LYS A 226 10.37 11.95 7.19
N GLN A 227 9.18 12.53 7.35
CA GLN A 227 7.93 11.88 6.95
C GLN A 227 7.80 11.81 5.43
N ASP A 228 8.09 12.92 4.76
CA ASP A 228 8.15 13.02 3.30
C ASP A 228 9.07 11.97 2.69
N PHE A 229 10.29 11.88 3.21
CA PHE A 229 11.26 10.91 2.72
C PHE A 229 10.76 9.47 2.86
N ASN A 230 10.07 9.15 3.97
CA ASN A 230 9.55 7.80 4.17
C ASN A 230 8.46 7.43 3.16
N VAL A 231 7.57 8.38 2.83
CA VAL A 231 6.52 8.17 1.83
C VAL A 231 7.11 8.06 0.43
N ILE A 232 8.03 8.95 0.06
CA ILE A 232 8.74 8.90 -1.23
C ILE A 232 9.51 7.58 -1.36
N TYR A 233 10.26 7.18 -0.34
CA TYR A 233 11.00 5.93 -0.37
C TYR A 233 10.06 4.71 -0.48
N LEU A 234 8.90 4.73 0.19
CA LEU A 234 7.90 3.68 0.06
C LEU A 234 7.30 3.63 -1.35
N LEU A 235 7.02 4.79 -1.95
CA LEU A 235 6.59 4.89 -3.34
C LEU A 235 7.60 4.23 -4.30
N LEU A 236 8.92 4.46 -4.11
CA LEU A 236 9.95 3.80 -4.92
C LEU A 236 9.91 2.28 -4.81
N LEU A 237 9.66 1.74 -3.61
CA LEU A 237 9.51 0.30 -3.43
C LEU A 237 8.24 -0.24 -4.07
N HIS A 238 7.13 0.50 -3.99
CA HIS A 238 5.88 0.13 -4.63
C HIS A 238 6.01 0.15 -6.16
N ARG A 239 6.65 1.17 -6.73
CA ARG A 239 6.96 1.25 -8.17
C ARG A 239 7.79 0.06 -8.63
N LEU A 240 8.84 -0.30 -7.87
CA LEU A 240 9.66 -1.46 -8.20
C LEU A 240 8.87 -2.77 -8.12
N LEU A 241 7.99 -2.93 -7.12
CA LEU A 241 7.12 -4.10 -7.05
C LEU A 241 6.12 -4.14 -8.22
N ASN A 242 5.52 -3.01 -8.60
CA ASN A 242 4.63 -2.94 -9.76
C ASN A 242 5.37 -3.35 -11.04
N TYR A 243 6.57 -2.82 -11.25
CA TYR A 243 7.43 -3.18 -12.38
C TYR A 243 7.70 -4.69 -12.45
N VAL A 244 7.99 -5.32 -11.31
CA VAL A 244 8.28 -6.76 -11.27
C VAL A 244 7.04 -7.63 -11.46
N LEU A 245 5.86 -7.15 -11.06
CA LEU A 245 4.65 -7.99 -10.98
C LEU A 245 3.68 -7.79 -12.14
N TYR A 246 3.66 -6.60 -12.74
CA TYR A 246 2.59 -6.20 -13.65
C TYR A 246 3.09 -5.64 -14.99
N ASP A 247 4.34 -5.18 -15.06
CA ASP A 247 4.86 -4.67 -16.33
C ASP A 247 5.24 -5.81 -17.27
N ASN A 248 5.24 -5.51 -18.57
CA ASN A 248 5.55 -6.49 -19.61
C ASN A 248 7.06 -6.75 -19.77
N GLU A 249 7.90 -5.93 -19.15
CA GLU A 249 9.35 -6.09 -19.20
C GLU A 249 9.79 -7.34 -18.42
N PRO A 250 10.54 -8.28 -19.03
CA PRO A 250 10.98 -9.48 -18.34
C PRO A 250 11.90 -9.17 -17.16
N THR A 251 11.48 -9.57 -15.96
CA THR A 251 12.24 -9.41 -14.71
C THR A 251 12.51 -10.74 -14.00
N PRO A 252 13.05 -11.77 -14.70
CA PRO A 252 13.15 -13.12 -14.17
C PRO A 252 13.99 -13.21 -12.88
N THR A 253 14.98 -12.35 -12.71
CA THR A 253 15.85 -12.33 -11.52
C THR A 253 15.20 -11.58 -10.37
N LEU A 254 14.67 -10.37 -10.61
CA LEU A 254 13.96 -9.59 -9.59
C LEU A 254 12.73 -10.34 -9.05
N ALA A 255 12.02 -11.06 -9.91
CA ALA A 255 10.86 -11.86 -9.53
C ALA A 255 11.18 -12.91 -8.45
N LEU A 256 12.41 -13.43 -8.39
CA LEU A 256 12.85 -14.39 -7.37
C LEU A 256 12.71 -13.84 -5.95
N PHE A 257 12.89 -12.53 -5.76
CA PHE A 257 12.78 -11.88 -4.46
C PHE A 257 11.33 -11.65 -4.03
N THR A 258 10.38 -11.63 -4.97
CA THR A 258 8.94 -11.48 -4.70
C THR A 258 8.22 -12.78 -4.38
N LYS A 259 8.89 -13.92 -4.59
CA LYS A 259 8.31 -15.25 -4.39
C LYS A 259 7.74 -15.42 -2.98
N ASP A 260 6.49 -15.85 -2.91
CA ASP A 260 5.72 -16.07 -1.67
C ASP A 260 5.45 -14.79 -0.85
N ILE A 261 5.61 -13.60 -1.43
CA ILE A 261 5.36 -12.33 -0.73
C ILE A 261 3.99 -11.75 -1.09
N VAL A 262 3.68 -11.60 -2.37
CA VAL A 262 2.55 -10.75 -2.82
C VAL A 262 1.21 -11.49 -2.82
N LYS A 263 1.22 -12.82 -2.99
CA LYS A 263 -0.01 -13.63 -3.02
C LYS A 263 -0.71 -13.76 -1.66
N GLU A 264 -0.08 -13.33 -0.57
CA GLU A 264 -0.61 -13.55 0.78
C GLU A 264 -1.27 -12.31 1.42
N VAL A 265 -1.24 -11.13 0.80
CA VAL A 265 -1.39 -9.87 1.57
C VAL A 265 -2.84 -9.36 1.73
N PHE A 266 -3.82 -9.91 1.02
CA PHE A 266 -5.21 -9.42 1.13
C PHE A 266 -5.95 -9.84 2.40
N LEU A 267 -5.43 -10.82 3.15
CA LEU A 267 -6.05 -11.30 4.38
C LEU A 267 -5.13 -11.15 5.57
N THR A 268 -5.62 -10.53 6.64
CA THR A 268 -5.08 -10.64 7.98
C THR A 268 -4.95 -12.12 8.37
N ASP A 269 -3.96 -12.44 9.20
CA ASP A 269 -3.76 -13.82 9.68
C ASP A 269 -5.03 -14.36 10.37
N SER A 270 -5.80 -13.47 10.99
CA SER A 270 -7.09 -13.83 11.57
C SER A 270 -8.15 -14.08 10.50
N ALA A 271 -8.33 -13.22 9.49
CA ALA A 271 -9.27 -13.50 8.42
C ALA A 271 -8.91 -14.75 7.62
N ARG A 272 -7.62 -15.04 7.41
CA ARG A 272 -7.15 -16.28 6.76
C ARG A 272 -7.61 -17.53 7.50
N LYS A 273 -7.47 -17.56 8.83
CA LYS A 273 -7.96 -18.67 9.67
C LYS A 273 -9.48 -18.82 9.60
N THR A 274 -10.22 -17.71 9.54
CA THR A 274 -11.67 -17.73 9.32
C THR A 274 -12.01 -18.31 7.94
N ASN A 275 -11.30 -17.90 6.90
CA ASN A 275 -11.49 -18.39 5.53
C ASN A 275 -11.25 -19.91 5.43
N GLN A 276 -10.20 -20.42 6.08
CA GLN A 276 -9.93 -21.86 6.16
C GLN A 276 -11.10 -22.64 6.77
N LEU A 277 -11.68 -22.14 7.86
CA LEU A 277 -12.82 -22.80 8.50
C LEU A 277 -14.10 -22.70 7.66
N LEU A 278 -14.36 -21.56 7.00
CA LEU A 278 -15.46 -21.41 6.05
C LEU A 278 -15.34 -22.40 4.89
N ASN A 279 -14.13 -22.56 4.34
CA ASN A 279 -13.84 -23.52 3.26
C ASN A 279 -13.99 -24.97 3.70
N SER A 280 -13.86 -25.25 5.00
CA SER A 280 -14.18 -26.57 5.58
C SER A 280 -15.68 -26.78 5.89
N GLY A 281 -16.55 -25.88 5.45
CA GLY A 281 -18.00 -25.99 5.62
C GLY A 281 -18.55 -25.56 6.98
N ARG A 282 -17.75 -24.87 7.82
CA ARG A 282 -18.20 -24.37 9.12
C ARG A 282 -19.05 -23.11 8.97
N SER A 283 -20.12 -23.01 9.76
CA SER A 283 -20.97 -21.80 9.80
C SER A 283 -20.28 -20.67 10.58
N ILE A 284 -20.75 -19.43 10.38
CA ILE A 284 -20.25 -18.23 11.11
C ILE A 284 -20.30 -18.45 12.63
N GLU A 285 -21.41 -19.00 13.14
CA GLU A 285 -21.59 -19.30 14.56
C GLU A 285 -20.60 -20.37 15.06
N GLN A 286 -20.43 -21.46 14.31
CA GLN A 286 -19.47 -22.51 14.64
C GLN A 286 -18.04 -21.96 14.69
N ILE A 287 -17.68 -21.10 13.75
CA ILE A 287 -16.37 -20.45 13.72
C ILE A 287 -16.19 -19.56 14.95
N GLY A 288 -17.22 -18.77 15.31
CA GLY A 288 -17.21 -17.96 16.53
C GLY A 288 -16.91 -18.78 17.78
N ARG A 289 -17.53 -19.96 17.91
CA ARG A 289 -17.27 -20.90 19.02
C ARG A 289 -15.86 -21.50 18.96
N ILE A 290 -15.44 -22.05 17.82
CA ILE A 290 -14.12 -22.68 17.62
C ILE A 290 -12.99 -21.69 17.92
N ARG A 291 -13.16 -20.44 17.48
CA ARG A 291 -12.13 -19.40 17.59
C ARG A 291 -12.27 -18.52 18.83
N MET A 292 -13.32 -18.69 19.62
CA MET A 292 -13.68 -17.83 20.75
C MET A 292 -13.75 -16.35 20.33
N LEU A 293 -14.40 -16.06 19.21
CA LEU A 293 -14.56 -14.72 18.66
C LEU A 293 -16.03 -14.30 18.66
N LYS A 294 -16.26 -13.01 18.83
CA LYS A 294 -17.60 -12.42 18.65
C LYS A 294 -18.03 -12.58 17.20
N GLU A 295 -19.32 -12.79 16.99
CA GLU A 295 -19.91 -12.90 15.65
C GLU A 295 -19.61 -11.68 14.79
N SER A 296 -19.64 -10.47 15.37
CA SER A 296 -19.23 -9.23 14.69
C SER A 296 -17.81 -9.27 14.15
N THR A 297 -16.87 -9.91 14.86
CA THR A 297 -15.50 -10.08 14.38
C THR A 297 -15.42 -11.07 13.22
N ILE A 298 -16.25 -12.11 13.23
CA ILE A 298 -16.34 -13.04 12.08
C ILE A 298 -16.97 -12.35 10.87
N HIS A 299 -17.98 -11.49 11.08
CA HIS A 299 -18.55 -10.64 10.03
C HIS A 299 -17.49 -9.73 9.41
N ASP A 300 -16.63 -9.12 10.21
CA ASP A 300 -15.53 -8.29 9.70
C ASP A 300 -14.53 -9.09 8.87
N HIS A 301 -14.14 -10.28 9.32
CA HIS A 301 -13.32 -11.18 8.51
C HIS A 301 -14.00 -11.56 7.20
N LEU A 302 -15.32 -11.76 7.20
CA LEU A 302 -16.06 -12.11 5.99
C LEU A 302 -16.04 -10.99 4.95
N ILE A 303 -16.10 -9.72 5.39
CA ILE A 303 -15.93 -8.56 4.50
C ILE A 303 -14.52 -8.54 3.90
N GLU A 304 -13.50 -8.78 4.71
CA GLU A 304 -12.11 -8.84 4.24
C GLU A 304 -11.91 -9.95 3.19
N ILE A 305 -12.50 -11.12 3.44
CA ILE A 305 -12.54 -12.25 2.49
C ILE A 305 -13.27 -11.87 1.20
N ALA A 306 -14.38 -11.13 1.28
CA ALA A 306 -15.10 -10.67 0.11
C ALA A 306 -14.24 -9.73 -0.77
N TYR A 307 -13.47 -8.83 -0.16
CA TYR A 307 -12.53 -7.97 -0.90
C TYR A 307 -11.36 -8.75 -1.53
N ALA A 308 -10.89 -9.80 -0.87
CA ALA A 308 -9.77 -10.61 -1.33
C ALA A 308 -10.11 -11.57 -2.48
N HIS A 309 -11.39 -11.90 -2.68
CA HIS A 309 -11.83 -12.93 -3.61
C HIS A 309 -12.79 -12.39 -4.69
N PRO A 310 -12.33 -12.24 -5.95
CA PRO A 310 -13.16 -11.76 -7.06
C PRO A 310 -14.45 -12.58 -7.29
N HIS A 311 -14.44 -13.86 -6.91
CA HIS A 311 -15.57 -14.79 -7.03
C HIS A 311 -16.19 -15.14 -5.67
N PHE A 312 -16.18 -14.21 -4.72
CA PHE A 312 -16.79 -14.43 -3.41
C PHE A 312 -18.28 -14.85 -3.55
N PRO A 313 -18.71 -15.96 -2.92
CA PRO A 313 -20.07 -16.50 -3.06
C PRO A 313 -21.09 -15.68 -2.24
N LEU A 314 -21.40 -14.47 -2.72
CA LEU A 314 -22.27 -13.50 -2.06
C LEU A 314 -23.69 -14.03 -1.80
N ASP A 315 -24.18 -14.87 -2.71
CA ASP A 315 -25.49 -15.52 -2.67
C ASP A 315 -25.70 -16.43 -1.46
N ARG A 316 -24.61 -16.96 -0.87
CA ARG A 316 -24.67 -17.71 0.41
C ARG A 316 -25.06 -16.86 1.60
N TYR A 317 -24.87 -15.54 1.52
CA TYR A 317 -25.05 -14.61 2.64
C TYR A 317 -26.14 -13.57 2.39
N VAL A 318 -26.44 -13.27 1.13
CA VAL A 318 -27.40 -12.24 0.72
C VAL A 318 -28.29 -12.79 -0.40
N PRO A 319 -29.61 -12.90 -0.21
CA PRO A 319 -30.52 -13.31 -1.27
C PRO A 319 -30.44 -12.40 -2.50
N GLN A 320 -30.62 -12.95 -3.70
CA GLN A 320 -30.52 -12.20 -4.96
C GLN A 320 -31.42 -10.95 -5.02
N GLN A 321 -32.63 -11.03 -4.46
CA GLN A 321 -33.52 -9.87 -4.36
C GLN A 321 -32.92 -8.77 -3.48
N ALA A 322 -32.35 -9.13 -2.33
CA ALA A 322 -31.71 -8.20 -1.40
C ALA A 322 -30.49 -7.53 -2.03
N ILE A 323 -29.67 -8.27 -2.79
CA ILE A 323 -28.54 -7.71 -3.55
C ILE A 323 -29.02 -6.59 -4.48
N LYS A 324 -30.06 -6.86 -5.29
CA LYS A 324 -30.61 -5.89 -6.24
C LYS A 324 -31.19 -4.66 -5.55
N GLU A 325 -31.92 -4.83 -4.44
CA GLU A 325 -32.52 -3.73 -3.69
C GLU A 325 -31.46 -2.85 -3.01
N ILE A 326 -30.45 -3.45 -2.38
CA ILE A 326 -29.34 -2.73 -1.75
C ILE A 326 -28.55 -1.96 -2.81
N ALA A 327 -28.17 -2.63 -3.91
CA ALA A 327 -27.42 -2.01 -5.02
C ALA A 327 -28.14 -0.77 -5.58
N ARG A 328 -29.42 -0.91 -5.95
CA ARG A 328 -30.24 0.21 -6.45
C ARG A 328 -30.35 1.35 -5.43
N THR A 329 -30.42 1.03 -4.15
CA THR A 329 -30.51 2.04 -3.10
C THR A 329 -29.21 2.80 -2.94
N VAL A 330 -28.07 2.10 -2.99
CA VAL A 330 -26.74 2.72 -2.98
C VAL A 330 -26.56 3.63 -4.20
N ASP A 331 -26.91 3.15 -5.40
CA ASP A 331 -26.84 3.95 -6.63
C ASP A 331 -27.80 5.16 -6.60
N ARG A 332 -28.97 5.04 -5.97
CA ARG A 332 -29.91 6.17 -5.85
C ARG A 332 -29.43 7.22 -4.85
N LEU A 333 -28.91 6.79 -3.70
CA LEU A 333 -28.53 7.69 -2.62
C LEU A 333 -27.14 8.31 -2.80
N GLN A 334 -26.31 7.71 -3.66
CA GLN A 334 -24.94 8.16 -3.91
C GLN A 334 -24.12 8.33 -2.62
N THR A 335 -24.36 7.45 -1.63
CA THR A 335 -23.69 7.46 -0.34
C THR A 335 -23.21 6.07 0.06
N ARG A 336 -22.14 6.03 0.85
CA ARG A 336 -21.60 4.80 1.46
C ARG A 336 -21.80 4.77 2.99
N LYS A 337 -22.51 5.76 3.55
CA LYS A 337 -22.90 5.77 4.97
C LYS A 337 -23.90 4.65 5.26
N LEU A 338 -23.42 3.58 5.91
CA LEU A 338 -24.21 2.39 6.22
C LEU A 338 -25.53 2.69 6.94
N LYS A 339 -25.53 3.66 7.87
CA LYS A 339 -26.73 4.08 8.60
C LYS A 339 -27.80 4.62 7.66
N ILE A 340 -27.42 5.49 6.71
CA ILE A 340 -28.34 6.11 5.74
C ILE A 340 -28.91 5.03 4.80
N ILE A 341 -28.04 4.16 4.26
CA ILE A 341 -28.46 3.06 3.39
C ILE A 341 -29.43 2.13 4.12
N LYS A 342 -29.12 1.74 5.36
CA LYS A 342 -29.97 0.84 6.14
C LYS A 342 -31.33 1.47 6.46
N GLN A 343 -31.37 2.77 6.80
CA GLN A 343 -32.61 3.50 7.04
C GLN A 343 -33.47 3.59 5.78
N ALA A 344 -32.88 3.88 4.62
CA ALA A 344 -33.59 3.93 3.34
C ALA A 344 -34.11 2.57 2.85
N LEU A 345 -33.65 1.48 3.47
CA LEU A 345 -34.10 0.11 3.24
C LEU A 345 -35.07 -0.36 4.34
N ASP A 346 -35.62 0.57 5.13
CA ASP A 346 -36.52 0.32 6.26
C ASP A 346 -35.96 -0.68 7.28
N ASN A 347 -34.63 -0.65 7.46
CA ASN A 347 -33.88 -1.56 8.31
C ASN A 347 -33.99 -3.06 7.97
N ARG A 348 -34.59 -3.42 6.82
CA ARG A 348 -34.87 -4.82 6.42
C ARG A 348 -33.64 -5.71 6.31
N TYR A 349 -32.48 -5.13 5.99
CA TYR A 349 -31.22 -5.86 5.80
C TYR A 349 -30.22 -5.57 6.91
N SER A 350 -29.46 -6.60 7.32
CA SER A 350 -28.42 -6.45 8.33
C SER A 350 -27.25 -5.60 7.83
N TYR A 351 -26.46 -5.03 8.74
CA TYR A 351 -25.24 -4.33 8.35
C TYR A 351 -24.28 -5.24 7.58
N LEU A 352 -24.17 -6.52 7.96
CA LEU A 352 -23.33 -7.47 7.21
C LEU A 352 -23.77 -7.57 5.74
N GLN A 353 -25.07 -7.73 5.48
CA GLN A 353 -25.58 -7.87 4.13
C GLN A 353 -25.30 -6.62 3.28
N ILE A 354 -25.53 -5.43 3.85
CA ILE A 354 -25.24 -4.16 3.18
C ILE A 354 -23.74 -4.04 2.87
N ARG A 355 -22.88 -4.35 3.86
CA ARG A 355 -21.41 -4.29 3.70
C ARG A 355 -20.90 -5.26 2.64
N LEU A 356 -21.44 -6.50 2.60
CA LEU A 356 -21.09 -7.49 1.58
C LEU A 356 -21.50 -7.06 0.17
N VAL A 357 -22.69 -6.49 0.03
CA VAL A 357 -23.12 -5.93 -1.27
C VAL A 357 -22.22 -4.77 -1.66
N LEU A 358 -21.89 -3.85 -0.75
CA LEU A 358 -20.95 -2.75 -1.04
C LEU A 358 -19.56 -3.23 -1.43
N ALA A 359 -19.09 -4.36 -0.88
CA ALA A 359 -17.78 -4.90 -1.17
C ALA A 359 -17.67 -5.47 -2.61
N ILE A 360 -18.76 -6.05 -3.12
CA ILE A 360 -18.79 -6.70 -4.44
C ILE A 360 -19.39 -5.79 -5.52
N HIS A 361 -20.34 -4.93 -5.15
CA HIS A 361 -21.03 -4.03 -6.08
C HIS A 361 -20.17 -2.80 -6.40
N LYS A 362 -19.51 -2.86 -7.55
CA LYS A 362 -18.92 -1.70 -8.22
C LYS A 362 -20.05 -0.77 -8.72
N SER A 363 -20.42 0.25 -7.94
CA SER A 363 -21.48 1.20 -8.28
C SER A 363 -21.07 2.20 -9.37
N GLY A 364 -22.07 2.85 -9.99
CA GLY A 364 -21.89 3.88 -11.03
C GLY A 364 -21.16 5.17 -10.60
N TRP A 365 -20.73 5.28 -9.33
CA TRP A 365 -19.74 6.25 -8.85
C TRP A 365 -18.41 6.15 -9.63
N GLN A 366 -18.16 5.02 -10.31
CA GLN A 366 -17.01 4.76 -11.17
C GLN A 366 -17.04 5.45 -12.55
N LYS A 367 -18.11 6.17 -12.91
CA LYS A 367 -18.17 6.82 -14.25
C LYS A 367 -17.20 8.00 -14.44
N GLY A 368 -16.37 8.33 -13.44
CA GLY A 368 -15.29 9.32 -13.55
C GLY A 368 -13.90 8.75 -13.91
N GLU A 369 -13.70 7.42 -13.93
CA GLU A 369 -12.39 6.79 -14.22
C GLU A 369 -12.21 6.36 -15.68
N ASN A 370 -12.82 7.11 -16.61
CA ASN A 370 -12.44 7.08 -18.03
C ASN A 370 -11.96 8.48 -18.43
N ILE A 371 -10.80 8.88 -17.92
CA ILE A 371 -9.91 9.87 -18.54
C ILE A 371 -8.48 9.37 -18.38
#